data_AF-X1G5C7-F1
#
_entry.id   AF-X1G5C7-F1
#
_cell.length_a   1.000
_cell.length_b   1.000
_cell.length_c   1.000
_cell.angle_alpha   90.00
_cell.angle_beta   90.00
_cell.angle_gamma   90.00
#
_symmetry.space_group_name_H-M   'P 1'
#
loop_
_entity.id
_entity.type
_entity.pdbx_description
1 polymer ?
#
loop_
_entity_poly.entity_id
_entity_poly.type
_entity_poly.pdbx_seq_one_letter_code
_entity_poly.pdbx_strand_id
1 'polypeptide(L)'
;LENIRGLEQTVLLRRLGSGFEGHPNCLKLPGLEFSSGSLGQGLGVAIGSALDARLRGKDYRVYCLMGDGEQDEGSIWEGVMCAAHYELGNLVGIID
;
A
#
# COMPACT_ATOMS: atom_id res chain seq x y z
N LEU A 1 20.48 -6.35 6.55
CA LEU A 1 19.70 -5.73 5.45
C LEU A 1 20.27 -6.05 4.05
N GLU A 2 21.24 -6.96 3.91
CA GLU A 2 21.99 -7.18 2.65
C GLU A 2 21.59 -8.42 1.82
N ASN A 3 20.62 -9.23 2.28
CA ASN A 3 20.43 -10.60 1.79
C ASN A 3 19.31 -10.81 0.76
N ILE A 4 18.55 -9.78 0.36
CA ILE A 4 17.52 -9.92 -0.68
C ILE A 4 18.04 -9.32 -1.98
N ARG A 5 18.57 -10.19 -2.86
CA ARG A 5 19.24 -9.77 -4.10
C ARG A 5 18.95 -10.76 -5.23
N GLY A 6 17.72 -10.74 -5.76
CA GLY A 6 17.43 -11.38 -7.05
C GLY A 6 16.08 -12.07 -7.15
N LEU A 7 15.65 -12.28 -8.40
CA LEU A 7 14.34 -12.84 -8.76
C LEU A 7 14.20 -14.29 -8.28
N GLU A 8 15.31 -15.01 -8.16
CA GLU A 8 15.37 -16.39 -7.71
C GLU A 8 14.83 -16.59 -6.28
N GLN A 9 14.88 -15.57 -5.43
CA GLN A 9 14.38 -15.67 -4.06
C GLN A 9 12.84 -15.70 -3.96
N THR A 10 12.14 -15.32 -5.04
CA THR A 10 10.66 -15.35 -5.08
C THR A 10 10.10 -16.76 -4.87
N VAL A 11 10.88 -17.79 -5.18
CA VAL A 11 10.52 -19.21 -4.92
C VAL A 11 10.42 -19.53 -3.42
N LEU A 12 10.91 -18.64 -2.54
CA LEU A 12 10.83 -18.77 -1.08
C LEU A 12 9.53 -18.18 -0.51
N LEU A 13 8.55 -17.84 -1.35
CA LEU A 13 7.24 -17.35 -0.92
C LEU A 13 6.64 -18.25 0.18
N ARG A 14 6.21 -17.62 1.28
CA ARG A 14 5.60 -18.25 2.46
C ARG A 14 6.48 -19.29 3.20
N ARG A 15 7.78 -19.35 2.92
CA ARG A 15 8.73 -20.14 3.73
C ARG A 15 9.09 -19.39 5.01
N LEU A 16 9.22 -20.12 6.11
CA LEU A 16 9.63 -19.53 7.40
C LEU A 16 10.98 -18.83 7.28
N GLY A 17 11.07 -17.59 7.75
CA GLY A 17 12.28 -16.77 7.70
C GLY A 17 12.55 -16.10 6.34
N SER A 18 11.73 -16.37 5.32
CA SER A 18 11.75 -15.64 4.05
C SER A 18 11.25 -14.21 4.24
N GLY A 19 11.78 -13.26 3.46
CA GLY A 19 11.19 -11.92 3.32
C GLY A 19 9.92 -11.90 2.47
N PHE A 20 9.69 -12.94 1.65
CA PHE A 20 8.49 -13.11 0.83
C PHE A 20 7.39 -13.78 1.66
N GLU A 21 6.75 -12.97 2.52
CA GLU A 21 5.68 -13.43 3.41
C GLU A 21 4.34 -13.62 2.67
N GLY A 22 3.36 -14.21 3.37
CA GLY A 22 2.04 -14.48 2.78
C GLY A 22 1.23 -13.21 2.49
N HIS A 23 1.49 -12.15 3.25
CA HIS A 23 1.11 -10.77 2.95
C HIS A 23 2.37 -9.90 2.95
N PRO A 24 2.39 -8.80 2.17
CA PRO A 24 3.52 -7.87 2.14
C PRO A 24 3.95 -7.38 3.53
N ASN A 25 5.26 -7.35 3.77
CA ASN A 25 5.86 -6.85 5.01
C ASN A 25 7.01 -5.89 4.71
N CYS A 26 6.77 -4.59 4.86
CA CYS A 26 7.72 -3.54 4.51
C CYS A 26 8.97 -3.50 5.40
N LEU A 27 8.92 -4.14 6.58
CA LEU A 27 10.08 -4.25 7.46
C LEU A 27 11.03 -5.39 7.05
N LYS A 28 10.55 -6.32 6.21
CA LYS A 28 11.29 -7.54 5.83
C LYS A 28 11.73 -7.54 4.37
N LEU A 29 10.92 -7.00 3.46
CA LEU A 29 11.21 -6.98 2.03
C LEU A 29 11.42 -5.53 1.54
N PRO A 30 12.67 -5.15 1.18
CA PRO A 30 12.95 -3.83 0.61
C PRO A 30 12.15 -3.57 -0.67
N GLY A 31 11.69 -2.33 -0.83
CA GLY A 31 10.88 -1.91 -1.98
C GLY A 31 9.36 -2.04 -1.78
N LEU A 32 8.92 -2.58 -0.65
CA LEU A 32 7.53 -2.48 -0.23
C LEU A 32 7.30 -1.20 0.57
N GLU A 33 6.30 -0.42 0.16
CA GLU A 33 5.95 0.86 0.81
C GLU A 33 5.12 0.66 2.10
N PHE A 34 4.40 -0.46 2.21
CA PHE A 34 3.45 -0.72 3.28
C PHE A 34 3.33 -2.22 3.56
N SER A 35 3.15 -2.59 4.84
CA SER A 35 2.77 -3.95 5.24
C SER A 35 1.26 -4.10 5.16
N SER A 36 0.76 -4.91 4.23
CA SER A 36 -0.68 -5.07 3.98
C SER A 36 -1.21 -6.44 4.41
N GLY A 37 -2.48 -6.72 4.12
CA GLY A 37 -3.15 -8.00 4.39
C GLY A 37 -4.45 -7.87 5.19
N SER A 38 -4.58 -6.81 5.98
CA SER A 38 -5.89 -6.38 6.50
C SER A 38 -6.58 -5.58 5.41
N LEU A 39 -7.72 -6.08 4.93
CA LEU A 39 -8.59 -5.34 4.02
C LEU A 39 -9.01 -4.00 4.64
N GLY A 40 -9.18 -2.99 3.80
CA GLY A 40 -9.65 -1.65 4.12
C GLY A 40 -8.56 -0.68 4.57
N GLN A 41 -7.38 -1.18 4.94
CA GLN A 41 -6.32 -0.32 5.50
C GLN A 41 -5.43 0.34 4.43
N GLY A 42 -5.30 -0.28 3.25
CA GLY A 42 -4.40 0.18 2.20
C GLY A 42 -4.70 1.61 1.73
N LEU A 43 -5.99 1.92 1.54
CA LEU A 43 -6.43 3.23 1.08
C LEU A 43 -6.10 4.34 2.09
N GLY A 44 -6.30 4.10 3.39
CA GLY A 44 -5.99 5.06 4.44
C GLY A 44 -4.50 5.43 4.46
N VAL A 45 -3.62 4.44 4.29
CA VAL A 45 -2.16 4.67 4.17
C VAL A 45 -1.84 5.46 2.92
N ALA A 46 -2.43 5.11 1.78
CA ALA A 46 -2.23 5.82 0.51
C ALA A 46 -2.68 7.29 0.59
N ILE A 47 -3.78 7.58 1.28
CA ILE A 47 -4.26 8.94 1.57
C ILE A 47 -3.23 9.72 2.38
N GLY A 48 -2.68 9.11 3.44
CA GLY A 48 -1.62 9.73 4.25
C GLY A 48 -0.38 10.08 3.41
N SER A 49 0.07 9.15 2.56
CA SER A 49 1.20 9.39 1.65
C SER A 49 0.91 10.49 0.62
N ALA A 50 -0.30 10.52 0.04
CA ALA A 50 -0.68 11.55 -0.92
C ALA A 50 -0.76 12.94 -0.27
N LEU A 51 -1.25 13.00 0.96
CA LEU A 51 -1.30 14.22 1.76
C LEU A 51 0.11 14.71 2.12
N ASP A 52 1.02 13.82 2.53
CA ASP A 52 2.43 14.17 2.79
C ASP A 52 3.11 14.76 1.55
N ALA A 53 2.90 14.14 0.39
CA ALA A 53 3.42 14.63 -0.89
C ALA A 53 3.01 16.09 -1.12
N ARG A 54 1.73 16.40 -0.95
CA ARG A 54 1.19 17.75 -1.13
C ARG A 54 1.77 18.72 -0.11
N LEU A 55 1.79 18.35 1.18
CA LEU A 55 2.29 19.20 2.25
C LEU A 55 3.77 19.53 2.08
N ARG A 56 4.55 18.62 1.49
CA ARG A 56 5.99 18.80 1.24
C ARG A 56 6.32 19.30 -0.16
N GLY A 57 5.32 19.63 -0.98
CA GLY A 57 5.53 20.08 -2.37
C GLY A 57 6.24 19.05 -3.25
N LYS A 58 5.98 17.77 -3.03
CA LYS A 58 6.50 16.66 -3.86
C LYS A 58 5.55 16.41 -5.03
N ASP A 59 6.11 15.95 -6.14
CA ASP A 59 5.43 15.75 -7.43
C ASP A 59 5.09 14.28 -7.71
N TYR A 60 5.34 13.38 -6.77
CA TYR A 60 4.98 11.98 -6.93
C TYR A 60 3.48 11.74 -6.78
N ARG A 61 3.00 10.71 -7.49
CA ARG A 61 1.63 10.21 -7.43
C ARG A 61 1.58 8.93 -6.62
N VAL A 62 0.53 8.78 -5.81
CA VAL A 62 0.27 7.59 -5.01
C VAL A 62 -0.78 6.75 -5.71
N TYR A 63 -0.50 5.45 -5.85
CA TYR A 63 -1.43 4.48 -6.40
C TYR A 63 -1.81 3.48 -5.31
N CYS A 64 -3.10 3.16 -5.22
CA CYS A 64 -3.61 2.14 -4.31
C CYS A 64 -4.45 1.13 -5.11
N LEU A 65 -3.97 -0.11 -5.18
CA LEU A 65 -4.72 -1.22 -5.77
C LEU A 65 -5.53 -1.90 -4.65
N MET A 66 -6.83 -2.04 -4.86
CA MET A 66 -7.79 -2.61 -3.93
C MET A 66 -8.60 -3.68 -4.65
N GLY A 67 -9.17 -4.62 -3.89
CA GLY A 67 -10.14 -5.58 -4.44
C GLY A 67 -11.58 -5.08 -4.30
N ASP A 68 -12.50 -5.72 -5.04
CA ASP A 68 -13.95 -5.54 -4.89
C ASP A 68 -14.44 -5.89 -3.46
N GLY A 69 -13.98 -7.00 -2.89
CA GLY A 69 -14.33 -7.42 -1.53
C GLY A 69 -13.77 -6.49 -0.44
N GLU A 70 -12.72 -5.71 -0.75
CA GLU A 70 -12.22 -4.67 0.15
C GLU A 70 -13.21 -3.51 0.27
N GLN A 71 -14.07 -3.29 -0.75
CA GLN A 71 -15.03 -2.18 -0.76
C GLN A 71 -16.18 -2.35 0.24
N ASP A 72 -16.36 -3.56 0.82
CA ASP A 72 -17.31 -3.80 1.90
C ASP A 72 -16.80 -3.29 3.26
N GLU A 73 -15.50 -3.00 3.38
CA GLU A 73 -14.93 -2.43 4.60
C GLU A 73 -15.31 -0.94 4.74
N GLY A 74 -15.90 -0.57 5.88
CA GLY A 74 -16.31 0.81 6.15
C GLY A 74 -15.15 1.82 6.06
N SER A 75 -13.93 1.40 6.38
CA SER A 75 -12.72 2.21 6.31
C SER A 75 -12.37 2.68 4.89
N ILE A 76 -12.78 1.93 3.86
CA ILE A 76 -12.66 2.39 2.47
C ILE A 76 -13.51 3.65 2.25
N TRP A 77 -14.77 3.63 2.69
CA TRP A 77 -15.68 4.75 2.50
C TRP A 77 -15.30 5.98 3.32
N GLU A 78 -14.80 5.77 4.55
CA GLU A 78 -14.16 6.83 5.33
C GLU A 78 -12.95 7.43 4.58
N GLY A 79 -12.11 6.57 3.99
CA GLY A 79 -10.98 6.98 3.15
C GLY A 79 -11.40 7.79 1.93
N VAL A 80 -12.39 7.32 1.17
CA VAL A 80 -12.91 8.04 -0.02
C VAL A 80 -13.44 9.42 0.36
N MET A 81 -14.22 9.54 1.45
CA MET A 81 -14.68 10.84 1.94
C MET A 81 -13.51 11.75 2.34
N CYS A 82 -12.49 11.22 2.99
CA CYS A 82 -11.29 11.96 3.38
C CYS A 82 -10.49 12.44 2.16
N ALA A 83 -10.26 11.57 1.18
CA ALA A 83 -9.55 11.90 -0.05
C ALA A 83 -10.24 13.03 -0.84
N ALA A 84 -11.57 12.99 -0.90
CA ALA A 84 -12.38 14.04 -1.53
C ALA A 84 -12.33 15.36 -0.74
N HIS A 85 -12.49 15.31 0.59
CA HIS A 85 -12.42 16.50 1.45
C HIS A 85 -11.07 17.23 1.30
N TYR A 86 -9.99 16.47 1.20
CA TYR A 86 -8.65 17.01 1.00
C TYR A 86 -8.29 17.22 -0.47
N GLU A 87 -9.18 17.02 -1.45
CA GLU A 87 -8.89 17.24 -2.88
C GLU A 87 -7.57 16.58 -3.36
N LEU A 88 -7.35 15.32 -2.99
CA LEU A 88 -6.09 14.61 -3.26
C LEU A 88 -5.98 14.13 -4.73
N GLY A 89 -5.81 15.07 -5.66
CA GLY A 89 -5.67 14.78 -7.10
C GLY A 89 -4.39 14.01 -7.50
N ASN A 90 -3.47 13.81 -6.56
CA ASN A 90 -2.28 12.97 -6.70
C ASN A 90 -2.46 11.55 -6.15
N LEU A 91 -3.67 11.16 -5.73
CA LEU A 91 -4.02 9.80 -5.36
C LEU A 91 -4.85 9.14 -6.48
N VAL A 92 -4.51 7.91 -6.85
CA VAL A 92 -5.27 7.09 -7.79
C VAL A 92 -5.60 5.75 -7.14
N GLY A 93 -6.90 5.51 -6.94
CA GLY A 93 -7.42 4.19 -6.58
C GLY A 93 -7.67 3.35 -7.83
N ILE A 94 -7.31 2.08 -7.79
CA ILE A 94 -7.60 1.07 -8.81
C ILE A 94 -8.32 -0.07 -8.10
N ILE A 95 -9.46 -0.51 -8.63
CA ILE A 95 -10.22 -1.64 -8.12
C ILE A 95 -10.06 -2.76 -9.14
N ASP A 96 -9.59 -3.92 -8.69
CA ASP A 96 -9.54 -5.18 -9.46
C ASP A 96 -10.91 -5.89 -9.41
#